data_AF-A0A7X3P082-F1
#
_entry.id   AF-A0A7X3P082-F1
#
_cell.length_a   1.000
_cell.length_b   1.000
_cell.length_c   1.000
_cell.angle_alpha   90.00
_cell.angle_beta   90.00
_cell.angle_gamma   90.00
#
_symmetry.space_group_name_H-M   'P 1'
#
loop_
_entity.id
_entity.type
_entity.pdbx_description
1 polymer ?
#
loop_
_entity_poly.entity_id
_entity_poly.type
_entity_poly.pdbx_seq_one_letter_code
_entity_poly.pdbx_strand_id
1 'polypeptide(L)'
;MEPNNRLVATMCRNLKKNSLRYLFLLFPMLAVFSSCAIKHTFEMAGFMKDMVAQLKERETFLIESAEEPLTERQEKLLTQLLEEKEGLDVVLSSQPYLTYLERQVGTAHKDYPTYLTAVPTTEQKSTTLFALKEILPPEATDEQIRICVDFYFELRELIVNEPDITSDSEEMEAFMKIHLIDPLMDTYSSKMSTSDAIKVMKIGAVPSGMAPLDTEVFRKIWLEQLETYGSREGLLRCAISTPDEFALIRSFFEDTAALETWIRLSPKQE
;
A
#
# COMPACT_ATOMS: atom_id res chain seq x y z
N MET A 1 -33.58 6.26 -8.71
CA MET A 1 -32.30 5.91 -9.37
C MET A 1 -31.56 7.19 -9.66
N GLU A 2 -30.77 7.65 -8.70
CA GLU A 2 -29.62 8.56 -8.83
C GLU A 2 -29.08 8.82 -7.40
N PRO A 3 -28.12 8.03 -6.90
CA PRO A 3 -27.26 8.53 -5.82
C PRO A 3 -25.74 8.33 -5.99
N ASN A 4 -25.25 7.70 -7.06
CA ASN A 4 -23.82 7.32 -7.15
C ASN A 4 -22.84 8.43 -7.60
N ASN A 5 -23.31 9.52 -8.21
CA ASN A 5 -22.38 10.50 -8.80
C ASN A 5 -21.72 11.44 -7.77
N ARG A 6 -22.30 11.63 -6.58
CA ARG A 6 -21.71 12.49 -5.54
C ARG A 6 -20.63 11.78 -4.72
N LEU A 7 -20.78 10.47 -4.49
CA LEU A 7 -19.78 9.68 -3.77
C LEU A 7 -18.50 9.58 -4.62
N VAL A 8 -18.65 9.19 -5.89
CA VAL A 8 -17.55 9.12 -6.88
C VAL A 8 -16.85 10.47 -7.05
N ALA A 9 -17.61 11.57 -7.15
CA ALA A 9 -17.03 12.91 -7.28
C ALA A 9 -16.29 13.39 -6.01
N THR A 10 -16.70 12.93 -4.83
CA THR A 10 -16.05 13.29 -3.55
C THR A 10 -14.79 12.44 -3.35
N MET A 11 -14.84 11.15 -3.70
CA MET A 11 -13.68 10.27 -3.75
C MET A 11 -12.60 10.81 -4.69
N CYS A 12 -12.94 11.14 -5.95
CA CYS A 12 -11.97 11.67 -6.91
C CYS A 12 -11.36 13.02 -6.49
N ARG A 13 -12.04 13.80 -5.64
CA ARG A 13 -11.59 15.12 -5.20
C ARG A 13 -10.65 15.03 -3.97
N ASN A 14 -10.85 14.05 -3.09
CA ASN A 14 -9.94 13.77 -1.97
C ASN A 14 -8.68 13.00 -2.43
N LEU A 15 -8.83 12.05 -3.36
CA LEU A 15 -7.73 11.31 -3.98
C LEU A 15 -6.70 12.22 -4.68
N LYS A 16 -7.18 13.29 -5.33
CA LYS A 16 -6.31 14.31 -5.95
C LYS A 16 -5.51 15.14 -4.96
N LYS A 17 -5.96 15.26 -3.71
CA LYS A 17 -5.36 16.16 -2.71
C LYS A 17 -4.26 15.45 -1.91
N ASN A 18 -4.40 14.14 -1.69
CA ASN A 18 -3.44 13.34 -0.95
C ASN A 18 -2.28 12.87 -1.83
N SER A 19 -2.52 12.27 -3.01
CA SER A 19 -1.43 11.76 -3.86
C SER A 19 -0.44 12.82 -4.36
N LEU A 20 -0.90 14.07 -4.51
CA LEU A 20 -0.06 15.21 -4.86
C LEU A 20 0.83 15.70 -3.70
N ARG A 21 0.39 15.59 -2.43
CA ARG A 21 1.19 16.01 -1.26
C ARG A 21 2.44 15.14 -1.09
N TYR A 22 2.33 13.83 -1.28
CA TYR A 22 3.47 12.89 -1.22
C TYR A 22 4.54 13.18 -2.27
N LEU A 23 4.11 13.62 -3.44
CA LEU A 23 4.97 13.98 -4.56
C LEU A 23 5.82 15.24 -4.28
N PHE A 24 5.31 16.15 -3.44
CA PHE A 24 6.00 17.39 -3.05
C PHE A 24 7.05 17.20 -1.96
N LEU A 25 7.03 16.10 -1.21
CA LEU A 25 8.07 15.79 -0.21
C LEU A 25 9.42 15.43 -0.86
N LEU A 26 9.43 15.08 -2.15
CA LEU A 26 10.65 14.81 -2.92
C LEU A 26 11.21 16.06 -3.64
N PHE A 27 10.50 17.20 -3.59
CA PHE A 27 10.92 18.45 -4.24
C PHE A 27 12.06 19.23 -3.56
N PRO A 28 12.31 19.18 -2.23
CA PRO A 28 13.40 19.94 -1.60
C PRO A 28 14.79 19.58 -2.13
N MET A 29 14.97 18.34 -2.61
CA MET A 29 16.25 17.83 -3.13
C MET A 29 16.69 18.47 -4.47
N LEU A 30 15.77 19.09 -5.22
CA LEU A 30 16.10 19.73 -6.51
C LEU A 30 16.83 21.07 -6.35
N ALA A 31 16.79 21.69 -5.17
CA ALA A 31 17.40 23.01 -4.94
C ALA A 31 18.95 22.97 -4.83
N VAL A 32 19.55 21.78 -4.72
CA VAL A 32 20.99 21.64 -4.44
C VAL A 32 21.87 21.66 -5.71
N PHE A 33 21.30 21.55 -6.92
CA PHE A 33 22.10 21.33 -8.15
C PHE A 33 21.80 22.34 -9.28
N SER A 34 22.16 23.61 -9.06
CA SER A 34 21.70 24.77 -9.85
C SER A 34 22.57 25.21 -11.05
N SER A 35 23.26 24.32 -11.76
CA SER A 35 24.03 24.74 -12.96
C SER A 35 23.83 23.90 -14.23
N CYS A 36 23.10 22.77 -14.15
CA CYS A 36 22.64 21.98 -15.31
C CYS A 36 21.13 21.67 -15.22
N ALA A 37 20.38 22.59 -14.60
CA ALA A 37 19.07 22.30 -14.02
C ALA A 37 17.93 22.09 -15.04
N ILE A 38 17.96 22.74 -16.20
CA ILE A 38 16.78 22.79 -17.09
C ILE A 38 16.46 21.40 -17.69
N LYS A 39 17.45 20.72 -18.28
CA LYS A 39 17.24 19.40 -18.90
C LYS A 39 16.75 18.37 -17.89
N HIS A 40 17.41 18.33 -16.73
CA HIS A 40 17.07 17.42 -15.65
C HIS A 40 15.71 17.71 -14.99
N THR A 41 15.31 18.97 -14.93
CA THR A 41 13.96 19.36 -14.48
C THR A 41 12.89 18.83 -15.43
N PHE A 42 13.09 18.95 -16.75
CA PHE A 42 12.15 18.39 -17.74
C PHE A 42 12.12 16.85 -17.73
N GLU A 43 13.28 16.19 -17.60
CA GLU A 43 13.36 14.73 -17.47
C GLU A 43 12.63 14.22 -16.23
N MET A 44 12.75 14.92 -15.09
CA MET A 44 12.03 14.59 -13.88
C MET A 44 10.54 14.85 -14.02
N ALA A 45 10.14 16.01 -14.56
CA ALA A 45 8.72 16.34 -14.77
C ALA A 45 8.03 15.34 -15.72
N GLY A 46 8.71 14.91 -16.78
CA GLY A 46 8.22 13.86 -17.69
C GLY A 46 8.02 12.54 -16.96
N PHE A 47 9.05 12.08 -16.24
CA PHE A 47 8.96 10.85 -15.44
C PHE A 47 7.82 10.91 -14.41
N MET A 48 7.70 12.00 -13.65
CA MET A 48 6.64 12.13 -12.64
C MET A 48 5.25 12.12 -13.26
N LYS A 49 5.08 12.69 -14.46
CA LYS A 49 3.80 12.63 -15.18
C LYS A 49 3.44 11.20 -15.56
N ASP A 50 4.40 10.45 -16.07
CA ASP A 50 4.20 9.05 -16.49
C ASP A 50 3.95 8.15 -15.27
N MET A 51 4.74 8.31 -14.20
CA MET A 51 4.53 7.64 -12.92
C MET A 51 3.13 7.91 -12.36
N VAL A 52 2.65 9.16 -12.38
CA VAL A 52 1.29 9.49 -11.93
C VAL A 52 0.21 8.83 -12.79
N ALA A 53 0.45 8.63 -14.10
CA ALA A 53 -0.48 7.90 -14.95
C ALA A 53 -0.53 6.42 -14.55
N GLN A 54 0.64 5.79 -14.37
CA GLN A 54 0.73 4.40 -13.94
C GLN A 54 0.14 4.16 -12.54
N LEU A 55 0.36 5.07 -11.59
CA LEU A 55 -0.25 4.99 -10.27
C LEU A 55 -1.79 5.06 -10.34
N LYS A 56 -2.37 5.81 -11.28
CA LYS A 56 -3.83 5.81 -11.48
C LYS A 56 -4.36 4.54 -12.11
N GLU A 57 -3.60 3.95 -13.04
CA GLU A 57 -3.94 2.65 -13.63
C GLU A 57 -3.92 1.57 -12.54
N ARG A 58 -2.89 1.59 -11.68
CA ARG A 58 -2.82 0.74 -10.49
C ARG A 58 -3.98 0.96 -9.54
N GLU A 59 -4.29 2.21 -9.19
CA GLU A 59 -5.42 2.56 -8.33
C GLU A 59 -6.73 1.96 -8.86
N THR A 60 -6.98 2.14 -10.17
CA THR A 60 -8.17 1.61 -10.84
C THR A 60 -8.21 0.09 -10.76
N PHE A 61 -7.10 -0.58 -11.06
CA PHE A 61 -6.99 -2.04 -10.96
C PHE A 61 -7.26 -2.55 -9.54
N LEU A 62 -6.69 -1.90 -8.51
CA LEU A 62 -6.88 -2.28 -7.12
C LEU A 62 -8.32 -2.09 -6.66
N ILE A 63 -8.96 -0.99 -7.06
CA ILE A 63 -10.38 -0.74 -6.78
C ILE A 63 -11.23 -1.83 -7.43
N GLU A 64 -11.05 -2.06 -8.72
CA GLU A 64 -11.80 -3.09 -9.45
C GLU A 64 -11.64 -4.46 -8.80
N SER A 65 -10.42 -4.86 -8.46
CA SER A 65 -10.14 -6.15 -7.83
C SER A 65 -10.73 -6.29 -6.43
N ALA A 66 -10.76 -5.22 -5.63
CA ALA A 66 -11.22 -5.28 -4.23
C ALA A 66 -12.73 -5.06 -4.06
N GLU A 67 -13.38 -4.41 -5.04
CA GLU A 67 -14.84 -4.24 -5.09
C GLU A 67 -15.56 -5.43 -5.76
N GLU A 68 -14.82 -6.41 -6.31
CA GLU A 68 -15.43 -7.61 -6.86
C GLU A 68 -16.35 -8.30 -5.82
N PRO A 69 -17.62 -8.56 -6.17
CA PRO A 69 -18.51 -9.29 -5.29
C PRO A 69 -17.94 -10.66 -4.94
N LEU A 70 -18.14 -11.10 -3.70
CA LEU A 70 -17.76 -12.43 -3.28
C LEU A 70 -18.43 -13.48 -4.19
N THR A 71 -17.64 -14.43 -4.67
CA THR A 71 -18.15 -15.58 -5.42
C THR A 71 -19.07 -16.44 -4.54
N GLU A 72 -19.91 -17.30 -5.13
CA GLU A 72 -20.77 -18.22 -4.37
C GLU A 72 -20.01 -19.06 -3.33
N ARG A 73 -18.76 -19.45 -3.64
CA ARG A 73 -17.92 -20.20 -2.71
C ARG A 73 -17.46 -19.33 -1.53
N GLN A 74 -17.13 -18.07 -1.78
CA GLN A 74 -16.75 -17.10 -0.75
C GLN A 74 -17.95 -16.69 0.11
N GLU A 75 -19.13 -16.49 -0.47
CA GLU A 75 -20.37 -16.22 0.31
C GLU A 75 -20.76 -17.41 1.20
N LYS A 76 -20.60 -18.65 0.70
CA LYS A 76 -20.78 -19.85 1.52
C LYS A 76 -19.78 -19.92 2.66
N LEU A 77 -18.50 -19.62 2.41
CA LEU A 77 -17.47 -19.55 3.45
C LEU A 77 -17.85 -18.48 4.49
N LEU A 78 -18.20 -17.27 4.05
CA LEU A 78 -18.62 -16.18 4.93
C LEU A 78 -19.77 -16.62 5.85
N THR A 79 -20.79 -17.26 5.28
CA THR A 79 -21.94 -17.77 6.05
C THR A 79 -21.49 -18.74 7.15
N GLN A 80 -20.58 -19.67 6.83
CA GLN A 80 -20.01 -20.61 7.82
C GLN A 80 -19.23 -19.90 8.92
N LEU A 81 -18.41 -18.90 8.57
CA LEU A 81 -17.60 -18.15 9.55
C LEU A 81 -18.45 -17.24 10.45
N LEU A 82 -19.60 -16.78 9.97
CA LEU A 82 -20.53 -15.97 10.75
C LEU A 82 -21.30 -16.76 11.83
N GLU A 83 -21.41 -18.09 11.70
CA GLU A 83 -22.05 -18.96 12.69
C GLU A 83 -21.22 -19.08 13.98
N GLU A 84 -19.90 -18.98 13.87
CA GLU A 84 -18.98 -18.94 15.00
C GLU A 84 -19.23 -17.67 15.84
N LYS A 85 -18.97 -17.71 17.15
CA LYS A 85 -19.21 -16.58 18.09
C LYS A 85 -17.94 -16.01 18.69
N GLU A 86 -16.81 -16.62 18.39
CA GLU A 86 -15.49 -16.28 18.88
C GLU A 86 -14.96 -15.00 18.20
N GLY A 87 -13.84 -14.49 18.72
CA GLY A 87 -13.14 -13.35 18.13
C GLY A 87 -12.62 -13.64 16.72
N LEU A 88 -12.36 -12.58 15.95
CA LEU A 88 -12.00 -12.67 14.53
C LEU A 88 -10.83 -13.64 14.28
N ASP A 89 -9.72 -13.50 15.00
CA ASP A 89 -8.53 -14.33 14.76
C ASP A 89 -8.78 -15.82 15.06
N VAL A 90 -9.69 -16.13 16.00
CA VAL A 90 -10.10 -17.52 16.28
C VAL A 90 -10.93 -18.06 15.13
N VAL A 91 -11.87 -17.26 14.62
CA VAL A 91 -12.69 -17.61 13.44
C VAL A 91 -11.81 -17.79 12.20
N LEU A 92 -10.83 -16.92 11.98
CA LEU A 92 -9.87 -17.03 10.88
C LEU A 92 -8.86 -18.17 11.09
N SER A 93 -8.73 -18.68 12.32
CA SER A 93 -7.97 -19.91 12.61
C SER A 93 -8.80 -21.18 12.44
N SER A 94 -10.06 -21.08 12.03
CA SER A 94 -10.91 -22.24 11.76
C SER A 94 -10.45 -22.97 10.48
N GLN A 95 -10.67 -24.29 10.45
CA GLN A 95 -10.30 -25.11 9.30
C GLN A 95 -10.92 -24.64 7.97
N PRO A 96 -12.20 -24.18 7.90
CA PRO A 96 -12.77 -23.63 6.68
C PRO A 96 -11.98 -22.44 6.13
N TYR A 97 -11.60 -21.47 6.98
CA TYR A 97 -10.83 -20.32 6.53
C TYR A 97 -9.39 -20.70 6.18
N LEU A 98 -8.70 -21.51 6.98
CA LEU A 98 -7.32 -21.93 6.67
C LEU A 98 -7.22 -22.70 5.35
N THR A 99 -8.22 -23.54 5.04
CA THR A 99 -8.29 -24.24 3.74
C THR A 99 -8.53 -23.28 2.58
N TYR A 100 -9.33 -22.23 2.80
CA TYR A 100 -9.52 -21.17 1.82
C TYR A 100 -8.23 -20.38 1.62
N LEU A 101 -7.60 -19.94 2.70
CA LEU A 101 -6.37 -19.16 2.72
C LEU A 101 -5.24 -19.90 2.00
N GLU A 102 -5.00 -21.18 2.29
CA GLU A 102 -3.99 -22.01 1.59
C GLU A 102 -4.18 -22.00 0.07
N ARG A 103 -5.42 -21.99 -0.43
CA ARG A 103 -5.70 -21.89 -1.88
C ARG A 103 -5.43 -20.52 -2.46
N GLN A 104 -5.55 -19.47 -1.65
CA GLN A 104 -5.28 -18.09 -2.08
C GLN A 104 -3.77 -17.81 -2.08
N VAL A 105 -3.07 -18.24 -1.02
CA VAL A 105 -1.68 -17.84 -0.74
C VAL A 105 -0.66 -18.94 -1.00
N GLY A 106 -1.13 -20.12 -1.42
CA GLY A 106 -0.29 -21.27 -1.82
C GLY A 106 0.45 -21.98 -0.68
N THR A 107 0.27 -21.55 0.57
CA THR A 107 0.99 -22.08 1.74
C THR A 107 0.01 -22.41 2.86
N ALA A 108 0.18 -23.60 3.45
CA ALA A 108 -0.58 -24.02 4.61
C ALA A 108 -0.01 -23.40 5.89
N HIS A 109 -0.89 -22.87 6.74
CA HIS A 109 -0.55 -22.34 8.06
C HIS A 109 -1.33 -23.06 9.14
N LYS A 110 -0.72 -23.21 10.31
CA LYS A 110 -1.32 -23.90 11.46
C LYS A 110 -2.54 -23.16 11.99
N ASP A 111 -2.42 -21.84 12.09
CA ASP A 111 -3.44 -20.91 12.59
C ASP A 111 -3.21 -19.53 11.97
N TYR A 112 -4.19 -18.64 12.10
CA TYR A 112 -4.13 -17.31 11.51
C TYR A 112 -3.03 -16.42 12.12
N PRO A 113 -2.79 -16.42 13.45
CA PRO A 113 -1.65 -15.71 14.02
C PRO A 113 -0.29 -16.15 13.44
N THR A 114 -0.09 -17.44 13.19
CA THR A 114 1.12 -17.93 12.52
C THR A 114 1.24 -17.34 11.11
N TYR A 115 0.13 -17.21 10.38
CA TYR A 115 0.14 -16.52 9.08
C TYR A 115 0.51 -15.04 9.22
N LEU A 116 -0.10 -14.31 10.16
CA LEU A 116 0.20 -12.89 10.40
C LEU A 116 1.69 -12.66 10.68
N THR A 117 2.35 -13.55 11.43
CA THR A 117 3.79 -13.45 11.72
C THR A 117 4.70 -13.71 10.51
N ALA A 118 4.17 -14.33 9.45
CA ALA A 118 4.91 -14.64 8.23
C ALA A 118 4.76 -13.55 7.16
N VAL A 119 3.89 -12.57 7.37
CA VAL A 119 3.59 -11.47 6.45
C VAL A 119 4.59 -10.30 6.69
N PRO A 120 5.15 -9.65 5.64
CA PRO A 120 4.97 -9.97 4.22
C PRO A 120 5.64 -11.28 3.81
N THR A 121 4.87 -12.15 3.17
CA THR A 121 5.35 -13.44 2.69
C THR A 121 6.27 -13.28 1.48
N THR A 122 6.99 -14.35 1.11
CA THR A 122 7.81 -14.35 -0.11
C THR A 122 6.98 -14.11 -1.37
N GLU A 123 5.74 -14.63 -1.43
CA GLU A 123 4.84 -14.41 -2.54
C GLU A 123 4.39 -12.95 -2.60
N GLN A 124 3.99 -12.36 -1.47
CA GLN A 124 3.63 -10.94 -1.40
C GLN A 124 4.79 -10.03 -1.82
N LYS A 125 6.02 -10.31 -1.34
CA LYS A 125 7.21 -9.57 -1.77
C LYS A 125 7.47 -9.71 -3.27
N SER A 126 7.21 -10.89 -3.85
CA SER A 126 7.36 -11.14 -5.29
C SER A 126 6.33 -10.37 -6.12
N THR A 127 5.06 -10.38 -5.70
CA THR A 127 3.99 -9.60 -6.34
C THR A 127 4.28 -8.11 -6.31
N THR A 128 4.69 -7.57 -5.16
CA THR A 128 5.11 -6.17 -5.04
C THR A 128 6.32 -5.85 -5.92
N LEU A 129 7.30 -6.75 -6.01
CA LEU A 129 8.46 -6.60 -6.89
C LEU A 129 8.03 -6.48 -8.36
N PHE A 130 7.11 -7.32 -8.82
CA PHE A 130 6.61 -7.25 -10.21
C PHE A 130 5.86 -5.94 -10.46
N ALA A 131 4.98 -5.53 -9.54
CA ALA A 131 4.26 -4.26 -9.66
C ALA A 131 5.20 -3.04 -9.66
N LEU A 132 6.24 -3.05 -8.83
CA LEU A 132 7.26 -1.99 -8.84
C LEU A 132 8.03 -1.97 -10.17
N LYS A 133 8.38 -3.13 -10.75
CA LYS A 133 9.08 -3.23 -12.04
C LYS A 133 8.30 -2.62 -13.20
N GLU A 134 6.98 -2.57 -13.12
CA GLU A 134 6.13 -1.94 -14.16
C GLU A 134 6.23 -0.40 -14.16
N ILE A 135 6.60 0.19 -13.03
CA ILE A 135 6.61 1.66 -12.82
C ILE A 135 8.04 2.20 -12.74
N LEU A 136 8.97 1.43 -12.18
CA LEU A 136 10.36 1.83 -12.04
C LEU A 136 11.03 2.06 -13.40
N PRO A 137 12.03 2.97 -13.46
CA PRO A 137 12.85 3.13 -14.66
C PRO A 137 13.44 1.78 -15.11
N PRO A 138 13.46 1.47 -16.42
CA PRO A 138 13.91 0.18 -16.93
C PRO A 138 15.39 -0.12 -16.63
N GLU A 139 16.18 0.91 -16.32
CA GLU A 139 17.58 0.79 -15.91
C GLU A 139 17.78 0.46 -14.41
N ALA A 140 16.71 0.37 -13.61
CA ALA A 140 16.81 0.01 -12.20
C ALA A 140 17.37 -1.41 -12.03
N THR A 141 18.38 -1.55 -11.17
CA THR A 141 19.03 -2.84 -10.89
C THR A 141 18.20 -3.70 -9.94
N ASP A 142 18.41 -5.02 -9.93
CA ASP A 142 17.72 -5.92 -8.98
C ASP A 142 18.02 -5.57 -7.50
N GLU A 143 19.19 -4.99 -7.21
CA GLU A 143 19.51 -4.50 -5.87
C GLU A 143 18.67 -3.27 -5.49
N GLN A 144 18.56 -2.29 -6.38
CA GLN A 144 17.72 -1.10 -6.18
C GLN A 144 16.24 -1.46 -6.05
N ILE A 145 15.77 -2.43 -6.85
CA ILE A 145 14.39 -2.90 -6.78
C ILE A 145 14.12 -3.58 -5.43
N ARG A 146 15.06 -4.38 -4.90
CA ARG A 146 14.92 -4.97 -3.56
C ARG A 146 14.83 -3.91 -2.47
N ILE A 147 15.66 -2.87 -2.53
CA ILE A 147 15.57 -1.71 -1.62
C ILE A 147 14.17 -1.09 -1.69
N CYS A 148 13.63 -0.88 -2.91
CA CYS A 148 12.27 -0.34 -3.06
C CYS A 148 11.18 -1.26 -2.51
N VAL A 149 11.32 -2.59 -2.64
CA VAL A 149 10.36 -3.56 -2.09
C VAL A 149 10.37 -3.53 -0.57
N ASP A 150 11.55 -3.54 0.05
CA ASP A 150 11.66 -3.50 1.51
C ASP A 150 11.13 -2.17 2.05
N PHE A 151 11.53 -1.04 1.44
CA PHE A 151 10.99 0.28 1.79
C PHE A 151 9.47 0.37 1.61
N TYR A 152 8.89 -0.25 0.58
CA TYR A 152 7.44 -0.27 0.38
C TYR A 152 6.73 -0.86 1.61
N PHE A 153 7.18 -2.00 2.14
CA PHE A 153 6.55 -2.61 3.31
C PHE A 153 6.82 -1.83 4.61
N GLU A 154 8.02 -1.30 4.78
CA GLU A 154 8.35 -0.45 5.95
C GLU A 154 7.48 0.83 5.96
N LEU A 155 7.28 1.47 4.80
CA LEU A 155 6.43 2.65 4.68
C LEU A 155 4.95 2.31 4.91
N ARG A 156 4.49 1.17 4.42
CA ARG A 156 3.12 0.67 4.66
C ARG A 156 2.86 0.49 6.16
N GLU A 157 3.79 -0.08 6.90
CA GLU A 157 3.71 -0.22 8.36
C GLU A 157 3.71 1.16 9.05
N LEU A 158 4.62 2.04 8.65
CA LEU A 158 4.72 3.39 9.21
C LEU A 158 3.42 4.19 9.04
N ILE A 159 2.82 4.19 7.85
CA ILE A 159 1.55 4.89 7.57
C ILE A 159 0.41 4.34 8.43
N VAL A 160 0.44 3.05 8.75
CA VAL A 160 -0.58 2.41 9.58
C VAL A 160 -0.42 2.84 11.04
N ASN A 161 0.81 2.78 11.55
CA ASN A 161 1.14 3.09 12.95
C ASN A 161 1.08 4.60 13.24
N GLU A 162 1.41 5.42 12.24
CA GLU A 162 1.48 6.88 12.34
C GLU A 162 0.71 7.52 11.17
N PRO A 163 -0.64 7.53 11.19
CA PRO A 163 -1.45 7.99 10.05
C PRO A 163 -1.19 9.45 9.62
N ASP A 164 -0.66 10.27 10.53
CA ASP A 164 -0.36 11.68 10.30
C ASP A 164 1.11 11.91 9.85
N ILE A 165 1.96 10.87 9.82
CA ILE A 165 3.39 10.95 9.43
C ILE A 165 3.59 11.60 8.06
N THR A 166 2.61 11.40 7.18
CA THR A 166 2.61 11.91 5.81
C THR A 166 2.37 13.42 5.71
N SER A 167 1.84 14.00 6.79
CA SER A 167 1.68 15.43 6.97
C SER A 167 2.85 16.06 7.73
N ASP A 168 3.65 15.25 8.43
CA ASP A 168 4.91 15.67 9.04
C ASP A 168 6.07 15.51 8.04
N SER A 169 6.42 16.60 7.38
CA SER A 169 7.46 16.59 6.36
C SER A 169 8.85 16.26 6.92
N GLU A 170 9.15 16.57 8.18
CA GLU A 170 10.49 16.37 8.74
C GLU A 170 10.71 14.89 9.10
N GLU A 171 9.73 14.27 9.77
CA GLU A 171 9.81 12.86 10.15
C GLU A 171 9.74 11.95 8.92
N MET A 172 8.87 12.25 7.95
CA MET A 172 8.80 11.51 6.69
C MET A 172 10.08 11.67 5.85
N GLU A 173 10.70 12.86 5.81
CA GLU A 173 12.00 13.06 5.14
C GLU A 173 13.10 12.24 5.81
N ALA A 174 13.16 12.23 7.15
CA ALA A 174 14.14 11.44 7.90
C ALA A 174 13.97 9.93 7.63
N PHE A 175 12.73 9.44 7.64
CA PHE A 175 12.42 8.05 7.33
C PHE A 175 12.83 7.67 5.90
N MET A 176 12.38 8.44 4.89
CA MET A 176 12.77 8.21 3.49
C MET A 176 14.27 8.24 3.30
N LYS A 177 14.97 9.14 3.99
CA LYS A 177 16.42 9.24 3.91
C LYS A 177 17.10 7.93 4.35
N ILE A 178 16.75 7.44 5.54
CA ILE A 178 17.37 6.27 6.15
C ILE A 178 17.02 4.98 5.41
N HIS A 179 15.75 4.83 5.02
CA HIS A 179 15.21 3.55 4.55
C HIS A 179 15.18 3.42 3.02
N LEU A 180 15.37 4.52 2.28
CA LEU A 180 15.32 4.51 0.82
C LEU A 180 16.50 5.24 0.18
N ILE A 181 16.70 6.52 0.50
CA ILE A 181 17.69 7.33 -0.22
C ILE A 181 19.10 6.88 0.07
N ASP A 182 19.52 6.80 1.33
CA ASP A 182 20.89 6.39 1.68
C ASP A 182 21.22 4.96 1.15
N PRO A 183 20.35 3.95 1.31
CA PRO A 183 20.56 2.63 0.69
C PRO A 183 20.67 2.67 -0.83
N LEU A 184 19.83 3.46 -1.52
CA LEU A 184 19.93 3.62 -2.97
C LEU A 184 21.24 4.29 -3.38
N MET A 185 21.69 5.30 -2.63
CA MET A 185 22.95 6.01 -2.88
C MET A 185 24.16 5.08 -2.73
N ASP A 186 24.12 4.15 -1.76
CA ASP A 186 25.19 3.18 -1.51
C ASP A 186 25.36 2.16 -2.66
N THR A 187 24.36 2.02 -3.54
CA THR A 187 24.49 1.22 -4.77
C THR A 187 25.36 1.88 -5.85
N TYR A 188 25.72 3.15 -5.67
CA TYR A 188 26.57 3.91 -6.60
C TYR A 188 28.01 4.04 -6.08
N SER A 189 28.96 4.23 -6.99
CA SER A 189 30.35 4.48 -6.61
C SER A 189 30.50 5.76 -5.78
N SER A 190 31.53 5.82 -4.92
CA SER A 190 31.84 6.93 -3.99
C SER A 190 31.84 8.37 -4.54
N LYS A 191 31.79 8.57 -5.86
CA LYS A 191 31.58 9.87 -6.51
C LYS A 191 30.29 9.84 -7.32
N MET A 192 29.17 10.15 -6.67
CA MET A 192 27.89 10.23 -7.33
C MET A 192 27.82 11.46 -8.27
N SER A 193 27.41 11.25 -9.53
CA SER A 193 27.15 12.35 -10.46
C SER A 193 25.76 12.94 -10.25
N THR A 194 25.49 14.14 -10.77
CA THR A 194 24.13 14.71 -10.79
C THR A 194 23.13 13.79 -11.50
N SER A 195 23.55 13.07 -12.54
CA SER A 195 22.70 12.11 -13.24
C SER A 195 22.32 10.91 -12.36
N ASP A 196 23.22 10.47 -11.47
CA ASP A 196 22.96 9.36 -10.57
C ASP A 196 22.01 9.78 -9.45
N ALA A 197 22.17 10.99 -8.92
CA ALA A 197 21.24 11.56 -7.94
C ALA A 197 19.81 11.65 -8.49
N ILE A 198 19.65 12.02 -9.78
CA ILE A 198 18.34 12.04 -10.44
C ILE A 198 17.76 10.64 -10.59
N LYS A 199 18.58 9.63 -10.89
CA LYS A 199 18.12 8.24 -10.95
C LYS A 199 17.63 7.76 -9.58
N VAL A 200 18.37 8.06 -8.51
CA VAL A 200 17.93 7.76 -7.14
C VAL A 200 16.58 8.41 -6.85
N MET A 201 16.41 9.69 -7.19
CA MET A 201 15.12 10.38 -7.00
C MET A 201 13.97 9.72 -7.79
N LYS A 202 14.20 9.34 -9.06
CA LYS A 202 13.18 8.65 -9.87
C LYS A 202 12.80 7.28 -9.27
N ILE A 203 13.81 6.49 -8.89
CA ILE A 203 13.62 5.17 -8.30
C ILE A 203 12.88 5.30 -6.96
N GLY A 204 13.30 6.22 -6.10
CA GLY A 204 12.70 6.44 -4.78
C GLY A 204 11.28 7.01 -4.82
N ALA A 205 10.93 7.77 -5.87
CA ALA A 205 9.59 8.32 -6.01
C ALA A 205 8.50 7.24 -6.16
N VAL A 206 8.83 6.10 -6.76
CA VAL A 206 7.87 5.04 -7.08
C VAL A 206 7.30 4.38 -5.82
N PRO A 207 8.09 3.73 -4.94
CA PRO A 207 7.52 3.08 -3.77
C PRO A 207 6.91 4.10 -2.78
N SER A 208 7.45 5.33 -2.74
CA SER A 208 6.90 6.43 -1.92
C SER A 208 5.50 6.87 -2.36
N GLY A 209 5.17 6.73 -3.66
CA GLY A 209 3.82 6.97 -4.16
C GLY A 209 2.91 5.74 -4.08
N MET A 210 3.46 4.54 -4.30
CA MET A 210 2.71 3.29 -4.37
C MET A 210 2.24 2.78 -3.00
N ALA A 211 3.09 2.84 -1.97
CA ALA A 211 2.73 2.40 -0.62
C ALA A 211 1.48 3.12 -0.04
N PRO A 212 1.45 4.47 0.04
CA PRO A 212 0.27 5.17 0.55
C PRO A 212 -0.97 4.97 -0.32
N LEU A 213 -0.81 4.90 -1.64
CA LEU A 213 -1.91 4.64 -2.56
C LEU A 213 -2.60 3.31 -2.24
N ASP A 214 -1.83 2.24 -2.16
CA ASP A 214 -2.37 0.90 -1.92
C ASP A 214 -3.07 0.86 -0.54
N THR A 215 -2.44 1.39 0.51
CA THR A 215 -3.05 1.47 1.85
C THR A 215 -4.38 2.24 1.83
N GLU A 216 -4.44 3.40 1.15
CA GLU A 216 -5.64 4.24 1.10
C GLU A 216 -6.78 3.54 0.35
N VAL A 217 -6.48 2.90 -0.79
CA VAL A 217 -7.49 2.17 -1.59
C VAL A 217 -8.14 1.07 -0.76
N PHE A 218 -7.36 0.18 -0.16
CA PHE A 218 -7.91 -0.94 0.58
C PHE A 218 -8.62 -0.51 1.87
N ARG A 219 -8.04 0.44 2.63
CA ARG A 219 -8.70 0.99 3.83
C ARG A 219 -10.09 1.54 3.51
N LYS A 220 -10.21 2.28 2.41
CA LYS A 220 -11.47 2.89 1.98
C LYS A 220 -12.52 1.84 1.61
N ILE A 221 -12.14 0.82 0.86
CA ILE A 221 -13.05 -0.28 0.48
C ILE A 221 -13.48 -1.06 1.72
N TRP A 222 -12.55 -1.33 2.64
CA TRP A 222 -12.88 -2.00 3.90
C TRP A 222 -13.81 -1.15 4.77
N LEU A 223 -13.62 0.16 4.82
CA LEU A 223 -14.55 1.06 5.50
C LEU A 223 -15.96 0.90 4.97
N GLU A 224 -16.15 0.87 3.65
CA GLU A 224 -17.46 0.67 3.02
C GLU A 224 -18.08 -0.69 3.37
N GLN A 225 -17.27 -1.75 3.43
CA GLN A 225 -17.71 -3.07 3.91
C GLN A 225 -18.17 -3.02 5.37
N LEU A 226 -17.40 -2.34 6.24
CA LEU A 226 -17.71 -2.17 7.66
C LEU A 226 -18.97 -1.32 7.89
N GLU A 227 -19.22 -0.32 7.05
CA GLU A 227 -20.43 0.50 7.09
C GLU A 227 -21.67 -0.24 6.58
N THR A 228 -21.50 -1.08 5.55
CA THR A 228 -22.62 -1.79 4.91
C THR A 228 -23.06 -3.02 5.72
N TYR A 229 -22.10 -3.81 6.19
CA TYR A 229 -22.35 -5.13 6.80
C TYR A 229 -22.11 -5.15 8.32
N GLY A 230 -21.63 -4.05 8.90
CA GLY A 230 -21.25 -3.97 10.32
C GLY A 230 -19.90 -4.63 10.61
N SER A 231 -19.43 -4.53 11.85
CA SER A 231 -18.06 -4.89 12.24
C SER A 231 -17.68 -6.33 11.92
N ARG A 232 -18.47 -7.32 12.37
CA ARG A 232 -18.13 -8.74 12.24
C ARG A 232 -18.14 -9.20 10.79
N GLU A 233 -19.26 -9.01 10.10
CA GLU A 233 -19.38 -9.42 8.70
C GLU A 233 -18.48 -8.59 7.79
N GLY A 234 -18.38 -7.28 8.02
CA GLY A 234 -17.49 -6.40 7.24
C GLY A 234 -16.03 -6.85 7.30
N LEU A 235 -15.48 -7.13 8.49
CA LEU A 235 -14.09 -7.60 8.62
C LEU A 235 -13.89 -8.98 7.99
N LEU A 236 -14.85 -9.89 8.11
CA LEU A 236 -14.78 -11.20 7.43
C LEU A 236 -14.82 -11.05 5.91
N ARG A 237 -15.66 -10.16 5.38
CA ARG A 237 -15.68 -9.83 3.95
C ARG A 237 -14.33 -9.31 3.48
N CYS A 238 -13.70 -8.41 4.24
CA CYS A 238 -12.35 -7.90 3.93
C CYS A 238 -11.30 -9.02 3.92
N ALA A 239 -11.33 -9.92 4.91
CA ALA A 239 -10.42 -11.06 5.01
C ALA A 239 -10.63 -12.11 3.91
N ILE A 240 -11.78 -12.11 3.24
CA ILE A 240 -12.12 -13.04 2.15
C ILE A 240 -11.93 -12.38 0.77
N SER A 241 -12.22 -11.09 0.60
CA SER A 241 -12.04 -10.42 -0.69
C SER A 241 -10.58 -10.12 -0.97
N THR A 242 -9.83 -9.74 0.06
CA THR A 242 -8.43 -9.29 -0.07
C THR A 242 -7.55 -9.97 1.00
N PRO A 243 -7.39 -11.31 0.98
CA PRO A 243 -6.79 -12.05 2.09
C PRO A 243 -5.34 -11.64 2.40
N ASP A 244 -4.52 -11.43 1.37
CA ASP A 244 -3.11 -11.05 1.53
C ASP A 244 -2.96 -9.65 2.12
N GLU A 245 -3.69 -8.70 1.55
CA GLU A 245 -3.67 -7.31 1.97
C GLU A 245 -4.27 -7.14 3.37
N PHE A 246 -5.38 -7.83 3.65
CA PHE A 246 -6.01 -7.81 4.96
C PHE A 246 -5.07 -8.37 6.03
N ALA A 247 -4.37 -9.47 5.74
CA ALA A 247 -3.38 -10.03 6.65
C ALA A 247 -2.18 -9.12 6.87
N LEU A 248 -1.71 -8.43 5.82
CA LEU A 248 -0.63 -7.44 5.93
C LEU A 248 -0.98 -6.28 6.83
N ILE A 249 -2.16 -5.68 6.66
CA ILE A 249 -2.56 -4.59 7.54
C ILE A 249 -2.88 -5.10 8.95
N ARG A 250 -3.57 -6.26 9.06
CA ARG A 250 -3.88 -6.87 10.36
C ARG A 250 -2.63 -7.20 11.17
N SER A 251 -1.51 -7.58 10.56
CA SER A 251 -0.28 -7.94 11.28
C SER A 251 0.36 -6.76 12.02
N PHE A 252 0.03 -5.52 11.66
CA PHE A 252 0.51 -4.31 12.33
C PHE A 252 -0.25 -3.97 13.62
N PHE A 253 -1.36 -4.65 13.90
CA PHE A 253 -2.20 -4.38 15.07
C PHE A 253 -2.09 -5.48 16.13
N GLU A 254 -2.15 -5.09 17.40
CA GLU A 254 -2.22 -6.04 18.52
C GLU A 254 -3.55 -6.82 18.49
N ASP A 255 -4.66 -6.14 18.23
CA ASP A 255 -6.00 -6.73 18.25
C ASP A 255 -6.92 -6.23 17.12
N THR A 256 -8.06 -6.91 16.98
CA THR A 256 -9.09 -6.60 15.97
C THR A 256 -9.74 -5.23 16.19
N ALA A 257 -9.86 -4.76 17.43
CA ALA A 257 -10.51 -3.49 17.73
C ALA A 257 -9.65 -2.29 17.29
N ALA A 258 -8.33 -2.40 17.45
CA ALA A 258 -7.37 -1.42 16.95
C ALA A 258 -7.39 -1.35 15.42
N LEU A 259 -7.41 -2.50 14.73
CA LEU A 259 -7.57 -2.57 13.28
C LEU A 259 -8.88 -1.89 12.84
N GLU A 260 -10.01 -2.26 13.45
CA GLU A 260 -11.32 -1.69 13.10
C GLU A 260 -11.33 -0.17 13.31
N THR A 261 -10.77 0.30 14.42
CA THR A 261 -10.66 1.72 14.72
C THR A 261 -9.83 2.43 13.66
N TRP A 262 -8.71 1.87 13.24
CA TRP A 262 -7.90 2.42 12.16
C TRP A 262 -8.68 2.48 10.84
N ILE A 263 -9.40 1.42 10.45
CA ILE A 263 -10.23 1.44 9.22
C ILE A 263 -11.25 2.58 9.28
N ARG A 264 -11.90 2.81 10.44
CA ARG A 264 -12.97 3.79 10.62
C ARG A 264 -12.51 5.23 10.77
N LEU A 265 -11.32 5.47 11.30
CA LEU A 265 -10.80 6.83 11.44
C LEU A 265 -10.39 7.33 10.05
N SER A 266 -10.87 8.49 9.62
CA SER A 266 -10.25 9.18 8.50
C SER A 266 -8.88 9.71 8.93
N PRO A 267 -7.84 9.68 8.07
CA PRO A 267 -6.68 10.55 8.26
C PRO A 267 -7.24 11.97 8.41
N LYS A 268 -6.92 12.66 9.50
CA LYS A 268 -7.50 13.97 9.78
C LYS A 268 -7.17 14.91 8.62
N GLN A 269 -8.21 15.35 7.90
CA GLN A 269 -8.07 16.43 6.95
C GLN A 269 -8.07 17.76 7.72
N GLU A 270 -6.88 18.21 8.13
CA GLU A 270 -6.67 19.63 8.44
C GLU A 270 -6.49 20.45 7.15
#